data_AF-A0A822F833-F1
#
_entry.id   AF-A0A822F833-F1
#
_cell.length_a   1.000
_cell.length_b   1.000
_cell.length_c   1.000
_cell.angle_alpha   90.00
_cell.angle_beta   90.00
_cell.angle_gamma   90.00
#
_symmetry.space_group_name_H-M   'P 1'
#
loop_
_entity.id
_entity.type
_entity.pdbx_description
1 polymer ?
#
loop_
_entity_poly.entity_id
_entity_poly.type
_entity_poly.pdbx_seq_one_letter_code
_entity_poly.pdbx_strand_id
1 'polypeptide(L)'
;MRPMTCSRTPEAYFLIKVHKLNQPARPIISSYNSYNYNTAKYLAKLLKPAMTCNKSYIKDSFGFVEKIKEHKTIPGLMCSFDVCSLFTNIPLDKAIEIAIEKIKKYNRNLKLNDHDLKELFNYCTKYSNFTFNNEHYDQINGVAMGSPLAPIIAHLFMSNLEENIDKYKGKKPEIYYRYVDDIFMIINERTIKFTVAVQIENKLPFLDVMIEKQDSTLITYVYHKPTDTGLYLKWVSNQPKLYKINRIKCLYNYKNIFLANGYPHNVIKKAMRKFALNKNTNNNRQQQTTNTQTIYISMPYYNDYSIELAKKIKMLLDLPNKKIIFGYKSQI
;
A
#
# COMPACT_ATOMS: atom_id res chain seq x y z
N MET A 1 -27.33 -15.50 6.07
CA MET A 1 -26.01 -15.89 5.53
C MET A 1 -26.09 -15.84 4.01
N ARG A 2 -25.35 -14.98 3.32
CA ARG A 2 -25.17 -15.14 1.86
C ARG A 2 -24.06 -16.17 1.65
N PRO A 3 -24.28 -17.23 0.86
CA PRO A 3 -23.27 -18.24 0.61
C PRO A 3 -22.03 -17.60 -0.04
N MET A 4 -20.85 -18.03 0.42
CA MET A 4 -19.53 -17.52 0.03
C MET A 4 -19.10 -17.96 -1.39
N THR A 5 -20.04 -18.44 -2.22
CA THR A 5 -19.81 -19.00 -3.54
C THR A 5 -20.20 -18.06 -4.68
N CYS A 6 -20.90 -16.96 -4.40
CA CYS A 6 -21.28 -15.99 -5.43
C CYS A 6 -20.31 -14.81 -5.44
N SER A 7 -19.90 -14.39 -6.65
CA SER A 7 -19.21 -13.14 -6.87
C SER A 7 -20.02 -11.97 -6.31
N ARG A 8 -19.34 -10.99 -5.71
CA ARG A 8 -19.94 -9.74 -5.25
C ARG A 8 -19.75 -8.68 -6.32
N THR A 9 -20.76 -7.86 -6.57
CA THR A 9 -20.56 -6.63 -7.36
C THR A 9 -19.55 -5.73 -6.64
N PRO A 10 -18.51 -5.23 -7.32
CA PRO A 10 -17.62 -4.23 -6.74
C PRO A 10 -18.41 -3.00 -6.28
N GLU A 11 -17.93 -2.36 -5.23
CA GLU A 11 -18.61 -1.22 -4.60
C GLU A 11 -17.60 -0.10 -4.38
N ALA A 12 -17.93 1.11 -4.85
CA ALA A 12 -17.12 2.29 -4.64
C ALA A 12 -17.38 2.88 -3.25
N TYR A 13 -16.31 3.32 -2.61
CA TYR A 13 -16.36 4.15 -1.41
C TYR A 13 -15.25 5.20 -1.46
N PHE A 14 -15.38 6.24 -0.64
CA PHE A 14 -14.50 7.40 -0.70
C PHE A 14 -13.76 7.59 0.62
N LEU A 15 -12.44 7.80 0.53
CA LEU A 15 -11.59 8.11 1.66
C LEU A 15 -11.16 9.58 1.60
N ILE A 16 -11.47 10.35 2.63
CA ILE A 16 -11.16 11.78 2.67
C ILE A 16 -9.68 11.99 3.00
N LYS A 17 -8.96 12.76 2.18
CA LYS A 17 -7.57 13.16 2.44
C LYS A 17 -7.54 14.37 3.38
N VAL A 18 -7.77 14.13 4.67
CA VAL A 18 -7.88 15.18 5.72
C VAL A 18 -6.67 16.11 5.84
N HIS A 19 -5.52 15.71 5.32
CA HIS A 19 -4.26 16.46 5.38
C HIS A 19 -3.98 17.33 4.14
N LYS A 20 -4.85 17.31 3.12
CA LYS A 20 -4.73 18.17 1.92
C LYS A 20 -5.77 19.30 1.98
N LEU A 21 -5.44 20.45 1.40
CA LEU A 21 -6.38 21.57 1.24
C LEU A 21 -7.65 21.09 0.53
N ASN A 22 -8.82 21.57 0.95
CA ASN A 22 -10.15 21.15 0.47
C ASN A 22 -10.50 19.68 0.73
N GLN A 23 -9.67 18.94 1.48
CA GLN A 23 -9.93 17.56 1.92
C GLN A 23 -10.51 16.65 0.81
N PRO A 24 -9.83 16.51 -0.34
CA PRO A 24 -10.38 15.79 -1.48
C PRO A 24 -10.64 14.33 -1.16
N ALA A 25 -11.73 13.80 -1.73
CA ALA A 25 -12.08 12.40 -1.65
C ALA A 25 -11.18 11.54 -2.56
N ARG A 26 -10.78 10.38 -2.07
CA ARG A 26 -10.07 9.34 -2.83
C ARG A 26 -11.06 8.18 -3.10
N PRO A 27 -11.51 7.98 -4.35
CA PRO A 27 -12.36 6.85 -4.68
C PRO A 27 -11.56 5.54 -4.58
N ILE A 28 -12.17 4.52 -3.97
CA ILE A 28 -11.65 3.16 -3.91
C ILE A 28 -12.77 2.19 -4.31
N ILE A 29 -12.46 1.26 -5.20
CA ILE A 29 -13.34 0.17 -5.60
C ILE A 29 -13.01 -1.06 -4.77
N SER A 30 -13.97 -1.52 -3.98
CA SER A 30 -13.85 -2.74 -3.19
C SER A 30 -14.06 -3.98 -4.06
N SER A 31 -13.01 -4.37 -4.79
CA SER A 31 -13.01 -5.49 -5.75
C SER A 31 -12.84 -6.87 -5.12
N TYR A 32 -12.70 -6.99 -3.79
CA TYR A 32 -12.52 -8.30 -3.15
C TYR A 32 -13.75 -9.20 -3.40
N ASN A 33 -13.49 -10.43 -3.85
CA ASN A 33 -14.51 -11.41 -4.27
C ASN A 33 -15.41 -10.94 -5.43
N SER A 34 -14.96 -10.00 -6.25
CA SER A 34 -15.64 -9.69 -7.52
C SER A 34 -15.48 -10.79 -8.56
N TYR A 35 -16.32 -10.76 -9.59
CA TYR A 35 -16.30 -11.73 -10.69
C TYR A 35 -14.94 -11.81 -11.40
N ASN A 36 -14.22 -10.70 -11.52
CA ASN A 36 -12.91 -10.60 -12.17
C ASN A 36 -11.72 -10.65 -11.20
N TYR A 37 -11.95 -10.74 -9.88
CA TYR A 37 -10.88 -10.65 -8.87
C TYR A 37 -9.81 -11.74 -9.00
N ASN A 38 -10.21 -12.98 -9.25
CA ASN A 38 -9.28 -14.11 -9.38
C ASN A 38 -8.48 -14.04 -10.68
N THR A 39 -9.12 -13.61 -11.78
CA THR A 39 -8.44 -13.35 -13.05
C THR A 39 -7.41 -12.23 -12.91
N ALA A 40 -7.78 -11.12 -12.27
CA ALA A 40 -6.86 -10.02 -11.98
C ALA A 40 -5.66 -10.48 -11.12
N LYS A 41 -5.89 -11.34 -10.13
CA LYS A 41 -4.82 -11.95 -9.32
C LYS A 41 -3.91 -12.87 -10.13
N TYR A 42 -4.48 -13.65 -11.05
CA TYR A 42 -3.69 -14.52 -11.91
C TYR A 42 -2.78 -13.71 -12.83
N LEU A 43 -3.30 -12.69 -13.50
CA LEU A 43 -2.52 -11.75 -14.32
C LEU A 43 -1.45 -11.03 -13.49
N ALA A 44 -1.78 -10.58 -12.28
CA ALA A 44 -0.84 -10.00 -11.33
C ALA A 44 0.33 -10.95 -10.98
N LYS A 45 0.03 -12.25 -10.83
CA LYS A 45 1.06 -13.27 -10.57
C LYS A 45 2.03 -13.42 -11.75
N LEU A 46 1.52 -13.41 -12.98
CA LEU A 46 2.36 -13.47 -14.20
C LEU A 46 3.28 -12.25 -14.34
N LEU A 47 2.85 -11.09 -13.86
CA LEU A 47 3.61 -9.84 -13.91
C LEU A 47 4.59 -9.63 -12.76
N LYS A 48 4.48 -10.41 -11.68
CA LYS A 48 5.34 -10.27 -10.49
C LYS A 48 6.85 -10.25 -10.82
N PRO A 49 7.39 -11.07 -11.75
CA PRO A 49 8.81 -11.01 -12.10
C PRO A 49 9.26 -9.68 -12.74
N ALA A 50 8.34 -8.95 -13.39
CA ALA A 50 8.65 -7.68 -14.05
C ALA A 50 8.73 -6.49 -13.07
N MET A 51 8.25 -6.66 -11.83
CA MET A 51 8.10 -5.57 -10.85
C MET A 51 9.40 -5.14 -10.16
N THR A 52 10.45 -5.97 -10.20
CA THR A 52 11.69 -5.72 -9.43
C THR A 52 12.88 -5.31 -10.31
N CYS A 53 12.66 -5.09 -11.61
CA CYS A 53 13.76 -4.87 -12.55
C CYS A 53 14.24 -3.41 -12.65
N ASN A 54 13.56 -2.47 -12.01
CA ASN A 54 13.86 -1.04 -12.15
C ASN A 54 14.74 -0.51 -11.01
N LYS A 55 15.86 0.14 -11.34
CA LYS A 55 16.80 0.71 -10.37
C LYS A 55 16.19 1.86 -9.56
N SER A 56 15.29 2.65 -10.15
CA SER A 56 14.63 3.77 -9.47
C SER A 56 13.62 3.30 -8.42
N TYR A 57 13.15 2.05 -8.50
CA TYR A 57 12.05 1.55 -7.67
C TYR A 57 12.41 1.52 -6.18
N ILE A 58 11.56 2.14 -5.37
CA ILE A 58 11.58 2.08 -3.92
C ILE A 58 10.39 1.24 -3.45
N LYS A 59 10.69 0.26 -2.58
CA LYS A 59 9.66 -0.64 -2.03
C LYS A 59 8.89 -0.03 -0.86
N ASP A 60 9.57 0.73 -0.02
CA ASP A 60 9.04 1.35 1.20
C ASP A 60 10.05 2.38 1.75
N SER A 61 9.65 3.10 2.79
CA SER A 61 10.48 4.11 3.47
C SER A 61 11.82 3.54 3.99
N PHE A 62 11.88 2.26 4.38
CA PHE A 62 13.12 1.63 4.84
C PHE A 62 14.08 1.39 3.67
N GLY A 63 13.58 0.83 2.57
CA GLY A 63 14.36 0.66 1.34
C GLY A 63 14.84 1.98 0.76
N PHE A 64 14.06 3.07 0.92
CA PHE A 64 14.53 4.41 0.58
C PHE A 64 15.71 4.86 1.45
N VAL A 65 15.60 4.71 2.78
CA VAL A 65 16.68 5.06 3.72
C VAL A 65 17.95 4.27 3.44
N GLU A 66 17.83 2.98 3.10
CA GLU A 66 18.99 2.16 2.71
C GLU A 66 19.65 2.72 1.44
N LYS A 67 18.89 2.96 0.38
CA LYS A 67 19.44 3.49 -0.88
C LYS A 67 20.04 4.88 -0.72
N ILE A 68 19.39 5.78 0.01
CA ILE A 68 19.87 7.16 0.14
C ILE A 68 21.16 7.23 0.96
N LYS A 69 21.37 6.31 1.92
CA LYS A 69 22.60 6.20 2.70
C LYS A 69 23.81 5.76 1.89
N GLU A 70 23.60 5.07 0.76
CA GLU A 70 24.70 4.73 -0.16
C GLU A 70 25.34 6.00 -0.76
N HIS A 71 24.60 7.11 -0.82
CA HIS A 71 25.07 8.40 -1.33
C HIS A 71 25.66 9.25 -0.20
N LYS A 72 26.97 9.17 -0.01
CA LYS A 72 27.68 9.90 1.07
C LYS A 72 27.74 11.41 0.84
N THR A 73 27.75 11.85 -0.41
CA THR A 73 27.83 13.26 -0.79
C THR A 73 26.85 13.55 -1.91
N ILE A 74 26.04 14.60 -1.75
CA ILE A 74 25.05 14.97 -2.76
C ILE A 74 25.13 16.47 -3.06
N PRO A 75 25.76 16.90 -4.17
CA PRO A 75 25.96 18.31 -4.46
C PRO A 75 24.70 19.06 -4.93
N GLY A 76 23.65 18.34 -5.34
CA GLY A 76 22.43 18.91 -5.91
C GLY A 76 21.35 19.39 -4.93
N LEU A 77 20.28 19.92 -5.52
CA LEU A 77 19.02 20.35 -4.89
C LEU A 77 18.05 19.17 -4.78
N MET A 78 17.56 18.89 -3.58
CA MET A 78 16.54 17.86 -3.36
C MET A 78 15.16 18.37 -3.75
N CYS A 79 14.44 17.56 -4.52
CA CYS A 79 13.11 17.84 -5.02
C CYS A 79 12.22 16.60 -4.86
N SER A 80 10.94 16.81 -4.54
CA SER A 80 9.92 15.77 -4.53
C SER A 80 8.75 16.13 -5.45
N PHE A 81 8.26 15.13 -6.18
CA PHE A 81 7.19 15.23 -7.15
C PHE A 81 6.10 14.20 -6.83
N ASP A 82 4.84 14.62 -6.95
CA ASP A 82 3.65 13.78 -6.78
C ASP A 82 2.97 13.60 -8.15
N VAL A 83 2.84 12.37 -8.63
CA VAL A 83 2.11 12.11 -9.89
C VAL A 83 0.62 12.29 -9.66
N CYS A 84 0.06 13.34 -10.24
CA CYS A 84 -1.35 13.70 -10.08
C CYS A 84 -2.28 12.58 -10.58
N SER A 85 -3.04 12.00 -9.65
CA SER A 85 -4.08 11.00 -9.91
C SER A 85 -3.60 9.84 -10.79
N LEU A 86 -2.42 9.30 -10.48
CA LEU A 86 -1.74 8.24 -11.24
C LEU A 86 -2.71 7.17 -11.76
N PHE A 87 -3.49 6.52 -10.89
CA PHE A 87 -4.35 5.41 -11.30
C PHE A 87 -5.45 5.79 -12.31
N THR A 88 -6.05 6.97 -12.20
CA THR A 88 -7.14 7.39 -13.10
C THR A 88 -6.63 7.99 -14.41
N ASN A 89 -5.37 8.41 -14.45
CA ASN A 89 -4.78 9.11 -15.59
C ASN A 89 -3.82 8.25 -16.44
N ILE A 90 -3.60 6.98 -16.07
CA ILE A 90 -2.78 6.07 -16.88
C ILE A 90 -3.47 5.83 -18.22
N PRO A 91 -2.76 6.00 -19.36
CA PRO A 91 -3.20 5.54 -20.68
C PRO A 91 -3.30 4.00 -20.67
N LEU A 92 -4.50 3.50 -20.39
CA LEU A 92 -4.73 2.10 -20.04
C LEU A 92 -4.35 1.15 -21.18
N ASP A 93 -4.73 1.47 -22.42
CA ASP A 93 -4.44 0.60 -23.58
C ASP A 93 -2.92 0.40 -23.75
N LYS A 94 -2.15 1.48 -23.70
CA LYS A 94 -0.67 1.43 -23.76
C LYS A 94 -0.08 0.67 -22.56
N ALA A 95 -0.65 0.84 -21.37
CA ALA A 95 -0.17 0.13 -20.18
C ALA A 95 -0.45 -1.39 -20.26
N ILE A 96 -1.57 -1.79 -20.89
CA ILE A 96 -1.90 -3.19 -21.17
C ILE A 96 -0.91 -3.79 -22.17
N GLU A 97 -0.58 -3.07 -23.24
CA GLU A 97 0.43 -3.51 -24.22
C GLU A 97 1.79 -3.78 -23.55
N ILE A 98 2.27 -2.84 -22.73
CA ILE A 98 3.51 -3.01 -21.95
C ILE A 98 3.40 -4.23 -21.03
N ALA A 99 2.24 -4.45 -20.39
CA ALA A 99 2.04 -5.61 -19.52
C ALA A 99 2.13 -6.94 -20.28
N ILE A 100 1.52 -7.03 -21.46
CA ILE A 100 1.57 -8.22 -22.32
C ILE A 100 3.02 -8.52 -22.75
N GLU A 101 3.75 -7.51 -23.20
CA GLU A 101 5.17 -7.64 -23.56
C GLU A 101 6.01 -8.20 -22.40
N LYS A 102 5.81 -7.67 -21.19
CA LYS A 102 6.53 -8.15 -20.00
C LYS A 102 6.09 -9.57 -19.63
N ILE A 103 4.79 -9.92 -19.72
CA ILE A 103 4.33 -11.30 -19.49
C ILE A 103 5.04 -12.26 -20.42
N LYS A 104 5.07 -11.98 -21.73
CA LYS A 104 5.76 -12.83 -22.72
C LYS A 104 7.25 -12.97 -22.44
N LYS A 105 7.91 -11.87 -22.05
CA LYS A 105 9.33 -11.87 -21.71
C LYS A 105 9.65 -12.79 -20.53
N TYR A 106 8.86 -12.75 -19.46
CA TYR A 106 9.14 -13.47 -18.21
C TYR A 106 8.45 -14.84 -18.09
N ASN A 107 7.46 -15.14 -18.93
CA ASN A 107 6.65 -16.37 -18.87
C ASN A 107 6.65 -17.08 -20.24
N ARG A 108 7.84 -17.49 -20.72
CA ARG A 108 8.02 -18.07 -22.08
C ARG A 108 7.18 -19.32 -22.37
N ASN A 109 6.78 -20.06 -21.33
CA ASN A 109 5.98 -21.28 -21.47
C ASN A 109 4.46 -21.03 -21.44
N LEU A 110 4.03 -19.76 -21.37
CA LEU A 110 2.61 -19.41 -21.33
C LEU A 110 1.99 -19.66 -22.72
N LYS A 111 0.91 -20.45 -22.75
CA LYS A 111 0.19 -20.80 -23.99
C LYS A 111 -0.83 -19.76 -24.46
N LEU A 112 -1.06 -18.70 -23.68
CA LEU A 112 -2.00 -17.63 -24.05
C LEU A 112 -1.38 -16.72 -25.10
N ASN A 113 -2.14 -16.43 -26.15
CA ASN A 113 -1.74 -15.47 -27.18
C ASN A 113 -1.99 -14.02 -26.72
N ASP A 114 -1.56 -13.04 -27.52
CA ASP A 114 -1.71 -11.62 -27.18
C ASP A 114 -3.15 -11.16 -27.13
N HIS A 115 -3.98 -11.70 -28.01
CA HIS A 115 -5.40 -11.37 -28.08
C HIS A 115 -6.12 -11.79 -26.80
N ASP A 116 -5.92 -13.04 -26.36
CA ASP A 116 -6.52 -13.58 -25.14
C ASP A 116 -6.01 -12.83 -23.91
N LEU A 117 -4.72 -12.50 -23.85
CA LEU A 117 -4.18 -11.69 -22.76
C LEU A 117 -4.80 -10.29 -22.73
N LYS A 118 -4.91 -9.64 -23.90
CA LYS A 118 -5.52 -8.31 -24.03
C LYS A 118 -6.97 -8.31 -23.57
N GLU A 119 -7.75 -9.30 -23.98
CA GLU A 119 -9.12 -9.46 -23.53
C GLU A 119 -9.22 -9.70 -22.02
N LEU A 120 -8.39 -10.59 -21.45
CA LEU A 120 -8.35 -10.80 -20.01
C LEU A 120 -8.00 -9.52 -19.24
N PHE A 121 -7.09 -8.70 -19.77
CA PHE A 121 -6.79 -7.39 -19.19
C PHE A 121 -8.00 -6.47 -19.27
N ASN A 122 -8.63 -6.33 -20.44
CA ASN A 122 -9.81 -5.50 -20.63
C ASN A 122 -10.95 -5.88 -19.66
N TYR A 123 -11.23 -7.17 -19.48
CA TYR A 123 -12.21 -7.66 -18.50
C TYR A 123 -11.87 -7.34 -17.04
N CYS A 124 -10.57 -7.26 -16.71
CA CYS A 124 -10.10 -6.96 -15.37
C CYS A 124 -9.91 -5.45 -15.10
N THR A 125 -10.00 -4.61 -16.14
CA THR A 125 -9.75 -3.16 -16.05
C THR A 125 -10.88 -2.37 -16.70
N LYS A 126 -10.89 -2.24 -18.04
CA LYS A 126 -11.78 -1.40 -18.84
C LYS A 126 -13.26 -1.76 -18.68
N TYR A 127 -13.57 -3.05 -18.64
CA TYR A 127 -14.95 -3.56 -18.51
C TYR A 127 -15.31 -3.91 -17.07
N SER A 128 -14.55 -3.37 -16.10
CA SER A 128 -14.86 -3.56 -14.69
C SER A 128 -15.97 -2.59 -14.28
N ASN A 129 -17.16 -3.13 -14.00
CA ASN A 129 -18.25 -2.36 -13.43
C ASN A 129 -18.17 -2.30 -11.90
N PHE A 130 -18.77 -1.28 -11.32
CA PHE A 130 -18.93 -1.15 -9.88
C PHE A 130 -20.24 -0.44 -9.54
N THR A 131 -20.63 -0.53 -8.26
CA THR A 131 -21.83 0.14 -7.75
C THR A 131 -21.47 1.28 -6.81
N PHE A 132 -22.24 2.35 -6.88
CA PHE A 132 -22.20 3.47 -5.93
C PHE A 132 -23.63 3.99 -5.76
N ASN A 133 -24.09 4.20 -4.52
CA ASN A 133 -25.46 4.62 -4.23
C ASN A 133 -26.54 3.79 -4.96
N ASN A 134 -26.35 2.47 -5.04
CA ASN A 134 -27.21 1.51 -5.74
C ASN A 134 -27.30 1.69 -7.27
N GLU A 135 -26.47 2.54 -7.87
CA GLU A 135 -26.36 2.69 -9.32
C GLU A 135 -25.09 2.02 -9.84
N HIS A 136 -25.13 1.58 -11.10
CA HIS A 136 -24.02 0.92 -11.78
C HIS A 136 -23.21 1.90 -12.60
N TYR A 137 -21.89 1.80 -12.50
CA TYR A 137 -20.94 2.67 -13.19
C TYR A 137 -19.83 1.85 -13.82
N ASP A 138 -19.40 2.29 -15.00
CA ASP A 138 -18.21 1.80 -15.68
C ASP A 138 -17.05 2.76 -15.46
N GLN A 139 -15.85 2.19 -15.32
CA GLN A 139 -14.64 2.99 -15.28
C GLN A 139 -14.18 3.35 -16.70
N ILE A 140 -14.34 4.62 -17.06
CA ILE A 140 -13.99 5.12 -18.40
C ILE A 140 -12.46 5.26 -18.57
N ASN A 141 -11.76 5.76 -17.55
CA ASN A 141 -10.34 6.12 -17.63
C ASN A 141 -9.51 5.47 -16.52
N GLY A 142 -8.28 5.09 -16.87
CA GLY A 142 -7.31 4.52 -15.94
C GLY A 142 -7.72 3.16 -15.38
N VAL A 143 -7.23 2.83 -14.18
CA VAL A 143 -7.47 1.55 -13.51
C VAL A 143 -8.05 1.76 -12.10
N ALA A 144 -9.01 0.91 -11.72
CA ALA A 144 -9.72 0.99 -10.46
C ALA A 144 -8.76 0.88 -9.27
N MET A 145 -8.70 1.91 -8.43
CA MET A 145 -7.98 1.81 -7.15
C MET A 145 -8.66 0.74 -6.30
N GLY A 146 -7.95 -0.36 -5.99
CA GLY A 146 -8.50 -1.52 -5.29
C GLY A 146 -8.53 -2.80 -6.13
N SER A 147 -8.33 -2.69 -7.45
CA SER A 147 -8.01 -3.84 -8.29
C SER A 147 -6.61 -4.39 -7.95
N PRO A 148 -6.42 -5.73 -7.91
CA PRO A 148 -5.10 -6.35 -7.78
C PRO A 148 -4.09 -5.91 -8.86
N LEU A 149 -4.57 -5.49 -10.03
CA LEU A 149 -3.74 -5.07 -11.16
C LEU A 149 -3.33 -3.60 -11.10
N ALA A 150 -4.10 -2.74 -10.42
CA ALA A 150 -3.86 -1.30 -10.38
C ALA A 150 -2.42 -0.91 -10.04
N PRO A 151 -1.82 -1.36 -8.92
CA PRO A 151 -0.44 -1.00 -8.57
C PRO A 151 0.59 -1.52 -9.58
N ILE A 152 0.33 -2.66 -10.21
CA ILE A 152 1.25 -3.29 -11.16
C ILE A 152 1.23 -2.53 -12.48
N ILE A 153 0.04 -2.25 -13.02
CA ILE A 153 -0.13 -1.48 -14.27
C ILE A 153 0.49 -0.09 -14.11
N ALA A 154 0.21 0.59 -12.99
CA ALA A 154 0.78 1.89 -12.69
C ALA A 154 2.31 1.84 -12.62
N HIS A 155 2.87 0.85 -11.93
CA HIS A 155 4.32 0.69 -11.86
C HIS A 155 4.94 0.41 -13.22
N LEU A 156 4.37 -0.49 -14.03
CA LEU A 156 4.90 -0.83 -15.35
C LEU A 156 4.91 0.38 -16.28
N PHE A 157 3.81 1.14 -16.30
CA PHE A 157 3.72 2.35 -17.11
C PHE A 157 4.76 3.38 -16.70
N MET A 158 4.89 3.64 -15.39
CA MET A 158 5.91 4.56 -14.88
C MET A 158 7.34 4.07 -15.15
N SER A 159 7.60 2.77 -14.98
CA SER A 159 8.89 2.16 -15.31
C SER A 159 9.24 2.32 -16.78
N ASN A 160 8.27 2.19 -17.69
CA ASN A 160 8.48 2.45 -19.11
C ASN A 160 8.78 3.94 -19.40
N LEU A 161 8.20 4.88 -18.65
CA LEU A 161 8.54 6.30 -18.77
C LEU A 161 9.97 6.58 -18.27
N GLU A 162 10.37 5.96 -17.17
CA GLU A 162 11.70 6.07 -16.59
C GLU A 162 12.79 5.53 -17.53
N GLU A 163 12.52 4.44 -18.26
CA GLU A 163 13.43 3.93 -19.30
C GLU A 163 13.73 4.98 -20.39
N ASN A 164 12.80 5.92 -20.66
CA ASN A 164 13.05 7.01 -21.60
C ASN A 164 13.93 8.11 -21.00
N ILE A 165 13.86 8.33 -19.68
CA ILE A 165 14.78 9.24 -18.96
C ILE A 165 16.20 8.68 -19.06
N ASP A 166 16.36 7.36 -18.91
CA ASP A 166 17.67 6.71 -19.04
C ASP A 166 18.24 6.83 -20.47
N LYS A 167 17.40 6.85 -21.50
CA LYS A 167 17.82 7.02 -22.91
C LYS A 167 18.06 8.48 -23.30
N TYR A 168 17.59 9.44 -22.50
CA TYR A 168 17.78 10.86 -22.77
C TYR A 168 19.27 11.21 -22.80
N LYS A 169 19.71 12.09 -23.71
CA LYS A 169 21.14 12.46 -23.82
C LYS A 169 21.51 13.78 -23.12
N GLY A 170 20.51 14.54 -22.66
CA GLY A 170 20.75 15.80 -21.95
C GLY A 170 21.06 15.59 -20.47
N LYS A 171 20.96 16.68 -19.70
CA LYS A 171 21.15 16.64 -18.25
C LYS A 171 20.07 15.79 -17.59
N LYS A 172 20.50 14.89 -16.72
CA LYS A 172 19.64 14.00 -15.95
C LYS A 172 19.73 14.34 -14.47
N PRO A 173 18.70 13.99 -13.68
CA PRO A 173 18.84 13.97 -12.24
C PRO A 173 19.97 13.02 -11.84
N GLU A 174 20.76 13.44 -10.86
CA GLU A 174 21.84 12.61 -10.29
C GLU A 174 21.27 11.43 -9.52
N ILE A 175 20.16 11.68 -8.82
CA ILE A 175 19.38 10.65 -8.14
C ILE A 175 17.94 10.74 -8.62
N TYR A 176 17.36 9.60 -8.96
CA TYR A 176 15.95 9.43 -9.26
C TYR A 176 15.44 8.18 -8.55
N TYR A 177 14.53 8.38 -7.60
CA TYR A 177 13.87 7.31 -6.85
C TYR A 177 12.37 7.50 -6.87
N ARG A 178 11.63 6.39 -6.99
CA ARG A 178 10.18 6.43 -7.06
C ARG A 178 9.54 5.36 -6.19
N TYR A 179 8.61 5.79 -5.35
CA TYR A 179 7.68 4.95 -4.61
C TYR A 179 6.27 5.19 -5.16
N VAL A 180 5.77 4.27 -5.99
CA VAL A 180 4.45 4.39 -6.64
C VAL A 180 4.32 5.72 -7.41
N ASP A 181 3.59 6.70 -6.87
CA ASP A 181 3.31 8.05 -7.36
C ASP A 181 4.27 9.12 -6.81
N ASP A 182 4.94 8.86 -5.69
CA ASP A 182 5.91 9.77 -5.06
C ASP A 182 7.30 9.57 -5.70
N ILE A 183 7.87 10.66 -6.22
CA ILE A 183 9.21 10.68 -6.82
C ILE A 183 10.11 11.60 -5.99
N PHE A 184 11.31 11.11 -5.68
CA PHE A 184 12.41 11.86 -5.09
C PHE A 184 13.51 12.02 -6.14
N MET A 185 13.96 13.26 -6.34
CA MET A 185 15.01 13.58 -7.28
C MET A 185 16.03 14.53 -6.70
N ILE A 186 17.24 14.44 -7.24
CA ILE A 186 18.32 15.38 -6.96
C ILE A 186 18.84 15.91 -8.28
N ILE A 187 18.83 17.23 -8.42
CA ILE A 187 19.24 17.94 -9.63
C ILE A 187 20.38 18.90 -9.33
N ASN A 188 21.34 19.03 -10.25
CA ASN A 188 22.51 19.88 -10.07
C ASN A 188 22.29 21.35 -10.46
N GLU A 189 21.07 21.72 -10.87
CA GLU A 189 20.74 23.09 -11.27
C GLU A 189 19.91 23.81 -10.22
N ARG A 190 20.46 24.92 -9.71
CA ARG A 190 19.87 25.76 -8.65
C ARG A 190 19.02 26.91 -9.18
N THR A 191 19.03 27.15 -10.49
CA THR A 191 18.44 28.35 -11.11
C THR A 191 16.99 28.17 -11.55
N ILE A 192 16.46 26.93 -11.53
CA ILE A 192 15.10 26.64 -11.98
C ILE A 192 14.15 26.59 -10.78
N LYS A 193 13.14 27.47 -10.79
CA LYS A 193 12.03 27.45 -9.82
C LYS A 193 10.97 26.46 -10.32
N PHE A 194 10.84 25.34 -9.62
CA PHE A 194 9.77 24.37 -9.88
C PHE A 194 8.54 24.69 -9.01
N THR A 195 7.34 24.39 -9.51
CA THR A 195 6.08 24.36 -8.72
C THR A 195 5.96 23.13 -7.82
N VAL A 196 7.07 22.42 -7.58
CA VAL A 196 7.14 21.15 -6.86
C VAL A 196 7.72 21.35 -5.46
N ALA A 197 7.62 20.33 -4.61
CA ALA A 197 8.19 20.41 -3.27
C ALA A 197 9.72 20.42 -3.37
N VAL A 198 10.32 21.59 -3.21
CA VAL A 198 11.77 21.79 -3.14
C VAL A 198 12.19 21.83 -1.67
N GLN A 199 13.42 21.41 -1.37
CA GLN A 199 13.96 21.53 -0.02
C GLN A 199 13.81 22.96 0.54
N ILE A 200 13.38 23.06 1.79
CA ILE A 200 13.29 24.31 2.57
C ILE A 200 14.29 24.16 3.71
N GLU A 201 15.19 25.13 3.88
CA GLU A 201 16.24 25.06 4.93
C GLU A 201 17.05 23.76 4.90
N ASN A 202 17.41 23.28 3.69
CA ASN A 202 18.10 22.00 3.47
C ASN A 202 17.34 20.74 3.93
N LYS A 203 16.04 20.86 4.17
CA LYS A 203 15.16 19.77 4.59
C LYS A 203 14.11 19.47 3.52
N LEU A 204 13.86 18.20 3.26
CA LEU A 204 12.79 17.76 2.38
C LEU A 204 12.11 16.50 2.95
N PRO A 205 10.79 16.53 3.17
CA PRO A 205 10.05 15.32 3.48
C PRO A 205 9.83 14.48 2.21
N PHE A 206 10.04 13.16 2.32
CA PHE A 206 9.69 12.17 1.30
C PHE A 206 9.17 10.89 1.99
N LEU A 207 7.97 10.44 1.63
CA LEU A 207 7.26 9.38 2.35
C LEU A 207 7.13 9.71 3.86
N ASP A 208 7.57 8.81 4.73
CA ASP A 208 7.62 8.98 6.18
C ASP A 208 9.01 9.43 6.68
N VAL A 209 9.87 9.92 5.78
CA VAL A 209 11.28 10.25 6.06
C VAL A 209 11.52 11.73 5.81
N MET A 210 12.11 12.42 6.78
CA MET A 210 12.68 13.74 6.59
C MET A 210 14.14 13.56 6.19
N ILE A 211 14.52 14.13 5.05
CA ILE A 211 15.91 14.21 4.60
C ILE A 211 16.45 15.59 4.94
N GLU A 212 17.52 15.65 5.72
CA GLU A 212 18.23 16.87 6.08
C GLU A 212 19.64 16.82 5.52
N LYS A 213 20.01 17.83 4.74
CA LYS A 213 21.35 17.99 4.21
C LYS A 213 22.19 18.83 5.16
N GLN A 214 23.17 18.20 5.80
CA GLN A 214 24.19 18.87 6.62
C GLN A 214 25.51 18.86 5.87
N ASP A 215 25.93 20.04 5.40
CA ASP A 215 27.04 20.26 4.48
C ASP A 215 26.91 19.41 3.20
N SER A 216 27.65 18.31 3.14
CA SER A 216 27.62 17.34 2.04
C SER A 216 26.94 16.02 2.43
N THR A 217 26.61 15.81 3.69
CA THR A 217 26.03 14.55 4.19
C THR A 217 24.51 14.60 4.30
N LEU A 218 23.86 13.45 4.13
CA LEU A 218 22.43 13.33 4.36
C LEU A 218 22.13 12.63 5.68
N ILE A 219 21.30 13.28 6.50
CA ILE A 219 20.73 12.72 7.71
C ILE A 219 19.25 12.42 7.45
N THR A 220 18.77 11.29 7.97
CA THR A 220 17.37 10.88 7.83
C THR A 220 16.74 10.62 9.20
N TYR A 221 15.51 11.10 9.38
CA TYR A 221 14.70 10.83 10.57
C TYR A 221 13.22 10.74 10.20
N VAL A 222 12.37 10.34 11.15
CA VAL A 222 10.94 10.18 10.90
C VAL A 222 10.29 11.53 10.67
N TYR A 223 9.58 11.67 9.54
CA TYR A 223 8.78 12.85 9.26
C TYR A 223 7.35 12.67 9.76
N HIS A 224 6.87 13.68 10.49
CA HIS A 224 5.47 13.80 10.90
C HIS A 224 4.85 14.96 10.13
N LYS A 225 3.68 14.74 9.54
CA LYS A 225 2.94 15.81 8.86
C LYS A 225 2.56 16.89 9.88
N PRO A 226 2.46 18.18 9.50
CA PRO A 226 2.03 19.25 10.42
C PRO A 226 0.65 19.02 11.05
N THR A 227 -0.19 18.20 10.42
CA THR A 227 -1.51 17.80 10.92
C THR A 227 -1.48 16.61 11.88
N ASP A 228 -0.31 16.03 12.16
CA ASP A 228 -0.16 14.96 13.13
C ASP A 228 -0.32 15.51 14.55
N THR A 229 -1.47 15.23 15.15
CA THR A 229 -1.81 15.63 16.53
C THR A 229 -1.35 14.60 17.56
N GLY A 230 -0.74 13.49 17.13
CA GLY A 230 -0.51 12.33 17.99
C GLY A 230 -1.81 11.64 18.43
N LEU A 231 -2.94 11.95 17.79
CA LEU A 231 -4.22 11.30 18.04
C LEU A 231 -4.23 9.93 17.33
N TYR A 232 -4.19 8.88 18.15
CA TYR A 232 -4.41 7.52 17.71
C TYR A 232 -5.76 7.04 18.26
N LEU A 233 -6.13 5.79 17.95
CA LEU A 233 -7.38 5.25 18.49
C LEU A 233 -7.31 5.16 20.02
N LYS A 234 -8.16 5.95 20.68
CA LYS A 234 -8.22 6.10 22.13
C LYS A 234 -8.47 4.76 22.83
N TRP A 235 -7.96 4.61 24.05
CA TRP A 235 -8.21 3.40 24.83
C TRP A 235 -9.70 3.14 25.06
N VAL A 236 -10.49 4.20 25.23
CA VAL A 236 -11.94 4.15 25.47
C VAL A 236 -12.79 3.95 24.21
N SER A 237 -12.19 3.94 23.02
CA SER A 237 -12.97 3.84 21.77
C SER A 237 -13.71 2.49 21.66
N ASN A 238 -14.83 2.45 20.94
CA ASN A 238 -15.55 1.20 20.67
C ASN A 238 -14.84 0.35 19.58
N GLN A 239 -13.67 -0.19 19.90
CA GLN A 239 -12.86 -1.02 19.00
C GLN A 239 -12.27 -2.20 19.77
N PRO A 240 -12.16 -3.40 19.16
CA PRO A 240 -11.60 -4.57 19.82
C PRO A 240 -10.24 -4.29 20.46
N LYS A 241 -10.09 -4.72 21.72
CA LYS A 241 -8.84 -4.61 22.50
C LYS A 241 -7.63 -5.17 21.75
N LEU A 242 -7.83 -6.18 20.91
CA LEU A 242 -6.78 -6.76 20.07
C LEU A 242 -6.11 -5.72 19.15
N TYR A 243 -6.89 -4.88 18.46
CA TYR A 243 -6.35 -3.84 17.59
C TYR A 243 -5.61 -2.76 18.39
N LYS A 244 -6.16 -2.38 19.55
CA LYS A 244 -5.52 -1.43 20.48
C LYS A 244 -4.16 -1.94 20.95
N ILE A 245 -4.07 -3.21 21.36
CA ILE A 245 -2.83 -3.85 21.84
C ILE A 245 -1.84 -4.07 20.71
N ASN A 246 -2.29 -4.51 19.53
CA ASN A 246 -1.40 -4.74 18.39
C ASN A 246 -0.73 -3.45 17.92
N ARG A 247 -1.40 -2.30 18.01
CA ARG A 247 -0.77 -1.01 17.70
C ARG A 247 0.40 -0.67 18.64
N ILE A 248 0.32 -1.02 19.93
CA ILE A 248 1.44 -0.86 20.88
C ILE A 248 2.68 -1.62 20.40
N LYS A 249 2.49 -2.80 19.80
CA LYS A 249 3.59 -3.60 19.24
C LYS A 249 4.22 -2.94 18.01
N CYS A 250 3.39 -2.34 17.14
CA CYS A 250 3.87 -1.66 15.94
C CYS A 250 4.64 -0.37 16.26
N LEU A 251 4.17 0.41 17.24
CA LEU A 251 4.79 1.68 17.63
C LEU A 251 5.53 1.55 18.96
N TYR A 252 6.30 0.47 19.12
CA TYR A 252 6.96 0.11 20.38
C TYR A 252 7.79 1.26 20.97
N ASN A 253 8.42 2.08 20.12
CA ASN A 253 9.26 3.21 20.55
C ASN A 253 8.47 4.46 20.99
N TYR A 254 7.15 4.50 20.79
CA TYR A 254 6.31 5.68 21.01
C TYR A 254 5.38 5.53 22.23
N LYS A 255 5.95 5.15 23.37
CA LYS A 255 5.20 4.92 24.62
C LYS A 255 4.33 6.12 25.03
N ASN A 256 4.88 7.33 24.91
CA ASN A 256 4.22 8.55 25.37
C ASN A 256 2.93 8.84 24.60
N ILE A 257 2.89 8.50 23.31
CA ILE A 257 1.69 8.63 22.48
C ILE A 257 0.55 7.78 23.04
N PHE A 258 0.81 6.54 23.48
CA PHE A 258 -0.23 5.70 24.05
C PHE A 258 -0.77 6.24 25.37
N LEU A 259 0.10 6.79 26.22
CA LEU A 259 -0.31 7.43 27.47
C LEU A 259 -1.23 8.63 27.19
N ALA A 260 -0.87 9.48 26.23
CA ALA A 260 -1.70 10.62 25.79
C ALA A 260 -3.06 10.17 25.23
N ASN A 261 -3.15 8.97 24.64
CA ASN A 261 -4.38 8.38 24.13
C ASN A 261 -5.17 7.56 25.17
N GLY A 262 -4.84 7.70 26.47
CA GLY A 262 -5.57 7.12 27.59
C GLY A 262 -5.29 5.64 27.86
N TYR A 263 -4.21 5.08 27.30
CA TYR A 263 -3.87 3.67 27.53
C TYR A 263 -3.30 3.44 28.93
N PRO A 264 -3.81 2.45 29.69
CA PRO A 264 -3.28 2.12 31.00
C PRO A 264 -1.80 1.70 30.95
N HIS A 265 -0.99 2.22 31.87
CA HIS A 265 0.46 1.97 31.91
C HIS A 265 0.81 0.47 32.01
N ASN A 266 0.03 -0.28 32.80
CA ASN A 266 0.19 -1.74 32.95
C ASN A 266 -0.05 -2.50 31.62
N VAL A 267 -1.05 -2.09 30.83
CA VAL A 267 -1.36 -2.67 29.51
C VAL A 267 -0.21 -2.41 28.55
N ILE A 268 0.29 -1.16 28.49
CA ILE A 268 1.42 -0.80 27.63
C ILE A 268 2.65 -1.63 28.00
N LYS A 269 3.03 -1.64 29.29
CA LYS A 269 4.20 -2.39 29.78
C LYS A 269 4.10 -3.89 29.47
N LYS A 270 2.92 -4.48 29.68
CA LYS A 270 2.67 -5.90 29.40
C LYS A 270 2.77 -6.21 27.91
N ALA A 271 2.17 -5.37 27.06
CA ALA A 271 2.22 -5.53 25.61
C ALA A 271 3.66 -5.41 25.07
N MET A 272 4.40 -4.41 25.53
CA MET A 272 5.81 -4.18 25.18
C MET A 272 6.70 -5.36 25.60
N ARG A 273 6.61 -5.79 26.87
CA ARG A 273 7.37 -6.96 27.36
C ARG A 273 7.10 -8.21 26.53
N LYS A 274 5.82 -8.50 26.26
CA LYS A 274 5.45 -9.67 25.44
C LYS A 274 6.01 -9.58 24.01
N PHE A 275 6.04 -8.39 23.44
CA PHE A 275 6.64 -8.17 22.12
C PHE A 275 8.15 -8.39 22.13
N ALA A 276 8.87 -7.84 23.11
CA ALA A 276 10.31 -8.02 23.24
C ALA A 276 10.70 -9.51 23.40
N LEU A 277 9.97 -10.25 24.24
CA LEU A 277 10.18 -11.69 24.43
C LEU A 277 9.95 -12.48 23.13
N ASN A 278 8.91 -12.15 22.38
CA ASN A 278 8.57 -12.81 21.13
C ASN A 278 9.55 -12.50 19.98
N LYS A 279 10.17 -11.31 19.98
CA LYS A 279 11.19 -10.94 18.99
C LYS A 279 12.41 -11.87 19.08
N ASN A 280 12.79 -12.25 20.31
CA ASN A 280 13.93 -13.15 20.54
C ASN A 280 13.62 -14.61 20.19
N THR A 281 12.36 -15.05 20.27
CA THR A 281 11.96 -16.44 19.96
C THR A 281 11.68 -16.68 18.49
N ASN A 282 11.24 -15.67 17.73
CA ASN A 282 10.89 -15.83 16.32
C ASN A 282 12.10 -15.95 15.38
N ASN A 283 13.31 -15.63 15.82
CA ASN A 283 14.53 -15.90 15.03
C ASN A 283 14.83 -17.40 14.86
N ASN A 284 14.21 -18.28 15.66
CA ASN A 284 14.47 -19.72 15.67
C ASN A 284 13.35 -20.59 15.08
N ARG A 285 12.29 -20.02 14.49
CA ARG A 285 11.21 -20.81 13.87
C ARG A 285 11.36 -20.86 12.36
N GLN A 286 11.94 -21.95 11.86
CA GLN A 286 11.67 -22.41 10.49
C GLN A 286 10.16 -22.62 10.36
N GLN A 287 9.54 -21.90 9.43
CA GLN A 287 8.10 -22.00 9.17
C GLN A 287 7.80 -23.36 8.53
N GLN A 288 7.37 -24.34 9.33
CA GLN A 288 6.60 -25.46 8.79
C GLN A 288 5.28 -24.92 8.25
N THR A 289 5.18 -24.81 6.93
CA THR A 289 3.94 -24.44 6.25
C THR A 289 2.98 -25.62 6.28
N THR A 290 2.20 -25.74 7.35
CA THR A 290 0.98 -26.55 7.29
C THR A 290 -0.03 -25.80 6.41
N ASN A 291 -0.54 -26.50 5.39
CA ASN A 291 -1.46 -25.95 4.39
C ASN A 291 -2.86 -25.77 5.01
N THR A 292 -2.99 -24.79 5.92
CA THR A 292 -4.21 -24.53 6.69
C THR A 292 -5.11 -23.56 5.93
N GLN A 293 -6.29 -24.02 5.52
CA GLN A 293 -7.26 -23.18 4.85
C GLN A 293 -7.83 -22.18 5.87
N THR A 294 -7.69 -20.88 5.60
CA THR A 294 -8.21 -19.82 6.50
C THR A 294 -9.62 -19.42 6.07
N ILE A 295 -10.59 -19.51 6.99
CA ILE A 295 -11.97 -19.06 6.81
C ILE A 295 -12.13 -17.71 7.51
N TYR A 296 -12.65 -16.72 6.78
CA TYR A 296 -12.97 -15.40 7.32
C TYR A 296 -14.47 -15.26 7.55
N ILE A 297 -14.86 -14.95 8.79
CA ILE A 297 -16.26 -14.71 9.15
C ILE A 297 -16.40 -13.25 9.55
N SER A 298 -17.34 -12.52 8.94
CA SER A 298 -17.61 -11.13 9.29
C SER A 298 -18.85 -11.02 10.17
N MET A 299 -18.77 -10.23 11.25
CA MET A 299 -19.89 -9.99 12.16
C MET A 299 -19.90 -8.53 12.67
N PRO A 300 -21.06 -8.01 13.15
CA PRO A 300 -21.11 -6.68 13.76
C PRO A 300 -20.27 -6.64 15.05
N TYR A 301 -19.65 -5.50 15.34
CA TYR A 301 -18.95 -5.28 16.60
C TYR A 301 -19.87 -4.69 17.67
N TYR A 302 -20.21 -5.50 18.67
CA TYR A 302 -20.91 -5.11 19.88
C TYR A 302 -20.00 -5.35 21.09
N ASN A 303 -19.00 -4.49 21.26
CA ASN A 303 -18.08 -4.53 22.40
C ASN A 303 -17.51 -5.96 22.65
N ASP A 304 -17.37 -6.34 23.91
CA ASP A 304 -16.83 -7.64 24.31
C ASP A 304 -17.80 -8.80 23.96
N TYR A 305 -19.11 -8.54 23.79
CA TYR A 305 -20.09 -9.57 23.39
C TYR A 305 -19.77 -10.20 22.03
N SER A 306 -19.42 -9.39 21.03
CA SER A 306 -19.04 -9.94 19.71
C SER A 306 -17.78 -10.80 19.78
N ILE A 307 -16.85 -10.47 20.69
CA ILE A 307 -15.61 -11.24 20.88
C ILE A 307 -15.92 -12.57 21.57
N GLU A 308 -16.78 -12.57 22.59
CA GLU A 308 -17.22 -13.79 23.27
C GLU A 308 -18.02 -14.69 22.35
N LEU A 309 -18.94 -14.13 21.57
CA LEU A 309 -19.69 -14.87 20.57
C LEU A 309 -18.76 -15.49 19.52
N ALA A 310 -17.79 -14.72 19.00
CA ALA A 310 -16.78 -15.25 18.07
C ALA A 310 -15.98 -16.41 18.68
N LYS A 311 -15.61 -16.34 19.97
CA LYS A 311 -14.95 -17.45 20.67
C LYS A 311 -15.85 -18.68 20.78
N LYS A 312 -17.11 -18.51 21.17
CA LYS A 312 -18.09 -19.61 21.27
C LYS A 312 -18.30 -20.28 19.90
N ILE A 313 -18.52 -19.50 18.84
CA ILE A 313 -18.65 -20.01 17.48
C ILE A 313 -17.38 -20.76 17.05
N LYS A 314 -16.19 -20.23 17.38
CA LYS A 314 -14.93 -20.89 17.06
C LYS A 314 -14.79 -22.24 17.77
N MET A 315 -15.21 -22.33 19.03
CA MET A 315 -15.22 -23.60 19.78
C MET A 315 -16.24 -24.59 19.21
N LEU A 316 -17.42 -24.12 18.80
CA LEU A 316 -18.46 -24.97 18.24
C LEU A 316 -18.11 -25.51 16.86
N LEU A 317 -17.44 -24.71 16.03
CA LEU A 317 -17.10 -25.12 14.67
C LEU A 317 -15.94 -26.12 14.62
N ASP A 318 -15.04 -26.10 15.60
CA ASP A 318 -13.79 -26.88 15.71
C ASP A 318 -13.40 -27.69 14.45
N LEU A 319 -13.02 -26.96 13.39
CA LEU A 319 -12.77 -27.57 12.08
C LEU A 319 -11.30 -28.00 11.99
N PRO A 320 -10.99 -29.30 11.83
CA PRO A 320 -9.62 -29.75 11.65
C PRO A 320 -9.01 -29.13 10.40
N ASN A 321 -7.75 -28.71 10.49
CA ASN A 321 -6.96 -28.07 9.42
C ASN A 321 -7.53 -26.75 8.86
N LYS A 322 -8.53 -26.14 9.52
CA LYS A 322 -9.08 -24.84 9.11
C LYS A 322 -8.88 -23.78 10.18
N LYS A 323 -8.34 -22.63 9.77
CA LYS A 323 -8.13 -21.48 10.67
C LYS A 323 -9.28 -20.51 10.52
N ILE A 324 -10.13 -20.40 11.55
CA ILE A 324 -11.23 -19.42 11.56
C ILE A 324 -10.74 -18.08 12.10
N ILE A 325 -10.94 -17.01 11.33
CA ILE A 325 -10.63 -15.62 11.68
C ILE A 325 -11.92 -14.79 11.59
N PHE A 326 -12.25 -14.08 12.67
CA PHE A 326 -13.38 -13.17 12.72
C PHE A 326 -12.94 -11.74 12.39
N GLY A 327 -13.65 -11.10 11.47
CA GLY A 327 -13.56 -9.68 11.18
C GLY A 327 -14.79 -8.94 11.70
N TYR A 328 -14.57 -7.80 12.35
CA TYR A 328 -15.64 -7.03 12.97
C TYR A 328 -15.98 -5.80 12.13
N LYS A 329 -17.27 -5.58 11.85
CA LYS A 329 -17.78 -4.39 11.16
C LYS A 329 -18.31 -3.39 12.18
N SER A 330 -17.96 -2.11 12.00
CA SER A 330 -18.65 -1.02 12.68
C SER A 330 -20.09 -0.97 12.18
N GLN A 331 -21.05 -0.77 13.08
CA GLN A 331 -22.30 -0.18 12.67
C GLN A 331 -22.04 1.31 12.49
N ILE A 332 -22.49 1.85 11.36
CA ILE A 332 -22.61 3.29 11.14
C ILE A 332 -24.00 3.66 11.62
#